data_AF-A0A3D4E7S0-F1
#
_entry.id   AF-A0A3D4E7S0-F1
#
_cell.length_a   1.000
_cell.length_b   1.000
_cell.length_c   1.000
_cell.angle_alpha   90.00
_cell.angle_beta   90.00
_cell.angle_gamma   90.00
#
_symmetry.space_group_name_H-M   'P 1'
#
loop_
_entity.id
_entity.type
_entity.pdbx_description
1 polymer ?
#
loop_
_entity_poly.entity_id
_entity_poly.type
_entity_poly.pdbx_seq_one_letter_code
_entity_poly.pdbx_strand_id
1 'polypeptide(L)' 'MAKQNLNGREIILELHPYGTVMKVTAMDVQTLTEISIQGPANAGEEILKRNAIKRLEYVLRKKGLIS' A
#
# COMPACT_ATOMS: atom_id res chain seq x y z
N MET A 1 0.58 -12.89 -18.02
CA MET A 1 0.73 -13.01 -16.55
C MET A 1 1.19 -11.66 -16.03
N ALA A 2 0.40 -10.99 -15.19
CA ALA A 2 0.81 -9.71 -14.60
C ALA A 2 2.06 -9.94 -13.75
N LYS A 3 3.16 -9.27 -14.09
CA LYS A 3 4.40 -9.32 -13.35
C LYS A 3 4.09 -8.78 -11.95
N GLN A 4 4.30 -9.60 -10.92
CA GLN A 4 4.16 -9.16 -9.53
C GLN A 4 5.37 -8.25 -9.24
N ASN A 5 5.22 -6.94 -9.48
CA ASN A 5 6.35 -5.98 -9.46
C ASN A 5 6.94 -5.75 -8.06
N LEU A 6 6.30 -6.32 -7.02
CA LEU A 6 6.75 -6.28 -5.63
C LEU A 6 7.29 -7.64 -5.13
N ASN A 7 7.47 -8.64 -6.01
CA ASN A 7 7.96 -9.96 -5.60
C ASN A 7 9.28 -9.85 -4.80
N GLY A 8 9.29 -10.40 -3.59
CA GLY A 8 10.45 -10.39 -2.69
C GLY A 8 10.65 -9.07 -1.93
N ARG A 9 9.76 -8.09 -2.04
CA ARG A 9 9.82 -6.86 -1.25
C ARG A 9 9.12 -7.03 0.09
N GLU A 10 9.79 -6.56 1.13
CA GLU A 10 9.21 -6.45 2.46
C GLU A 10 8.41 -5.15 2.55
N ILE A 11 7.12 -5.29 2.85
CA ILE A 11 6.17 -4.19 2.94
C ILE A 11 5.51 -4.21 4.31
N ILE A 12 5.64 -3.09 5.03
CA ILE A 12 4.95 -2.87 6.29
C ILE A 12 3.60 -2.23 5.99
N LEU A 13 2.54 -2.80 6.58
CA LEU A 13 1.18 -2.28 6.49
C LEU A 13 0.69 -1.88 7.88
N GLU A 14 0.25 -0.63 8.01
CA GLU A 14 -0.36 -0.13 9.24
C GLU A 14 -1.80 0.28 8.98
N LEU A 15 -2.69 -0.07 9.91
CA LEU A 15 -4.11 0.24 9.83
C LEU A 15 -4.51 1.06 11.05
N HIS A 16 -5.03 2.27 10.80
CA HIS A 16 -5.46 3.20 11.84
C HIS A 16 -6.92 3.61 11.61
N PRO A 17 -7.84 3.20 12.51
CA PRO A 17 -9.24 3.62 12.43
C PRO A 17 -9.40 5.08 12.87
N TYR A 18 -10.17 5.83 12.10
CA TYR A 18 -10.60 7.20 12.35
C TYR A 18 -12.12 7.28 12.21
N GLY A 19 -12.83 6.81 13.23
CA GLY A 19 -14.30 6.74 13.21
C GLY A 19 -14.79 5.85 12.06
N THR A 20 -15.54 6.44 11.12
CA THR A 20 -16.08 5.72 9.95
C THR A 20 -15.08 5.50 8.82
N VAL A 21 -13.85 6.01 8.97
CA VAL A 21 -12.77 5.91 7.99
C VAL A 21 -11.66 5.03 8.56
N MET A 22 -10.99 4.27 7.69
CA MET A 22 -9.76 3.56 8.00
C MET A 22 -8.64 4.17 7.16
N LYS A 23 -7.57 4.62 7.82
CA LYS A 23 -6.31 4.96 7.15
C LYS A 23 -5.47 3.70 7.06
N VAL A 24 -4.95 3.42 5.86
CA VAL A 24 -3.98 2.35 5.66
C VAL A 24 -2.69 2.96 5.12
N THR A 25 -1.59 2.70 5.81
CA THR A 25 -0.24 3.07 5.39
C THR A 25 0.45 1.83 4.81
N ALA A 26 1.19 2.02 3.72
CA ALA A 26 2.05 0.99 3.15
C ALA A 26 3.45 1.56 2.94
N MET A 27 4.45 0.87 3.50
CA MET A 27 5.86 1.28 3.44
C MET A 27 6.71 0.17 2.85
N ASP A 28 7.50 0.50 1.84
CA ASP A 28 8.56 -0.37 1.31
C ASP A 28 9.84 -0.21 2.14
N VAL A 29 10.31 -1.28 2.79
CA VAL A 29 11.46 -1.23 3.70
C VAL A 29 12.76 -0.87 2.98
N GLN A 30 12.94 -1.35 1.75
CA GLN A 30 14.17 -1.15 0.98
C GLN A 30 14.38 0.33 0.60
N THR A 31 13.32 1.02 0.17
CA THR A 31 13.39 2.39 -0.35
C THR A 31 12.93 3.44 0.64
N LEU A 32 12.41 3.01 1.80
CA LEU A 32 11.75 3.86 2.79
C LEU A 32 10.60 4.69 2.20
N THR A 33 10.05 4.27 1.05
CA THR A 33 8.92 4.96 0.43
C THR A 33 7.65 4.53 1.14
N GLU A 34 6.98 5.51 1.74
CA GLU A 34 5.69 5.34 2.39
C GLU A 34 4.58 6.04 1.60
N ILE A 35 3.40 5.44 1.58
CA ILE A 35 2.15 6.07 1.15
C ILE A 35 1.07 5.80 2.19
N SER A 36 0.02 6.61 2.18
CA SER A 36 -1.22 6.29 2.88
C SER A 36 -2.43 6.49 1.99
N ILE A 37 -3.46 5.70 2.25
CA ILE A 37 -4.79 5.84 1.67
C ILE A 37 -5.84 5.88 2.78
N GLN A 38 -7.02 6.39 2.45
CA GLN A 38 -8.17 6.38 3.34
C GLN A 38 -9.36 5.75 2.60
N GLY A 39 -10.16 4.98 3.33
CA GLY A 39 -11.40 4.40 2.80
C GLY A 39 -12.41 4.16 3.91
N PRO A 40 -13.65 3.77 3.56
CA PRO A 40 -14.66 3.43 4.56
C PRO A 40 -14.18 2.29 5.46
N ALA A 41 -14.36 2.40 6.77
CA ALA A 41 -13.93 1.36 7.72
C ALA A 41 -14.65 0.01 7.48
N ASN A 42 -15.84 0.04 6.87
CA ASN A 42 -16.63 -1.15 6.51
C ASN A 42 -16.30 -1.71 5.11
N ALA A 43 -15.34 -1.15 4.37
CA ALA A 43 -14.99 -1.61 3.02
C ALA A 43 -14.24 -2.95 3.00
N GLY A 44 -13.90 -3.51 4.17
CA GLY A 44 -13.14 -4.75 4.31
C GLY A 44 -11.63 -4.51 4.33
N GLU A 45 -10.97 -5.02 5.36
CA GLU A 45 -9.53 -4.84 5.62
C GLU A 45 -8.64 -5.25 4.43
N GLU A 46 -8.91 -6.42 3.85
CA GLU A 46 -8.14 -6.95 2.72
C GLU A 46 -8.23 -6.08 1.46
N ILE A 47 -9.38 -5.44 1.23
CA ILE A 47 -9.57 -4.51 0.11
C ILE A 47 -8.72 -3.26 0.32
N LEU A 48 -8.73 -2.71 1.53
CA LEU A 48 -7.94 -1.52 1.87
C LEU A 48 -6.44 -1.81 1.79
N LYS A 49 -5.98 -2.95 2.32
CA LYS A 49 -4.57 -3.38 2.18
C LYS A 49 -4.15 -3.51 0.72
N ARG A 50 -4.94 -4.19 -0.12
CA ARG A 50 -4.65 -4.33 -1.56
C ARG A 50 -4.58 -2.99 -2.27
N ASN A 51 -5.47 -2.05 -1.93
CA ASN A 51 -5.45 -0.71 -2.50
C ASN A 51 -4.19 0.08 -2.09
N ALA A 52 -3.76 -0.04 -0.83
CA ALA A 52 -2.53 0.57 -0.35
C ALA A 52 -1.30 -0.01 -1.08
N ILE A 53 -1.21 -1.33 -1.21
CA ILE A 53 -0.13 -1.99 -1.96
C ILE A 53 -0.08 -1.51 -3.41
N LYS A 54 -1.22 -1.46 -4.11
CA LYS A 54 -1.29 -0.94 -5.49
C LYS A 54 -0.85 0.52 -5.60
N ARG A 55 -1.20 1.34 -4.61
CA ARG A 55 -0.76 2.74 -4.57
C ARG A 55 0.75 2.85 -4.36
N LEU A 56 1.32 2.03 -3.47
CA LEU A 56 2.76 1.96 -3.23
C LEU A 56 3.49 1.52 -4.51
N GLU A 57 3.03 0.46 -5.16
CA GLU A 57 3.58 -0.02 -6.44
C GLU A 57 3.59 1.09 -7.50
N TYR A 58 2.47 1.81 -7.65
CA TYR A 58 2.39 2.93 -8.59
C TYR A 58 3.43 4.02 -8.28
N VAL A 59 3.59 4.40 -7.01
CA VAL A 59 4.56 5.43 -6.61
C VAL A 59 6.00 4.96 -6.83
N LEU A 60 6.32 3.71 -6.49
CA LEU A 60 7.64 3.13 -6.71
C LEU A 60 7.99 3.09 -8.21
N ARG A 61 7.03 2.69 -9.06
CA ARG A 61 7.22 2.70 -10.53
C ARG A 61 7.42 4.12 -11.05
N LYS A 62 6.63 5.08 -10.56
CA LYS A 62 6.77 6.50 -10.94
C LYS A 62 8.13 7.07 -10.52
N LYS A 63 8.72 6.59 -9.43
CA LYS A 63 10.07 6.96 -8.96
C LYS A 63 11.19 6.18 -9.67
N GLY A 64 10.88 5.22 -10.55
CA GLY A 64 11.87 4.36 -11.19
C GLY A 64 12.53 3.34 -10.25
N LEU A 65 11.93 3.08 -9.09
CA LEU A 65 12.45 2.15 -8.07
C LEU A 65 12.05 0.68 -8.34
N ILE A 66 11.05 0.48 -9.20
CA ILE A 66 10.63 -0.81 -9.76
C ILE A 66 10.22 -0.62 -11.22
N SER A 67 10.26 -1.70 -11.99
CA SER A 67 9.85 -1.75 -13.39
C SER A 67 8.40 -2.21 -13.54
#